data_AF-A0A958ALR2-F1
#
_entry.id   AF-A0A958ALR2-F1
#
_cell.length_a   1.000
_cell.length_b   1.000
_cell.length_c   1.000
_cell.angle_alpha   90.00
_cell.angle_beta   90.00
_cell.angle_gamma   90.00
#
_symmetry.space_group_name_H-M   'P 1'
#
loop_
_entity.id
_entity.type
_entity.pdbx_description
1 polymer ?
#
loop_
_entity_poly.entity_id
_entity_poly.type
_entity_poly.pdbx_seq_one_letter_code
_entity_poly.pdbx_strand_id
1 'polypeptide(L)'
;MSTNFFAKLEAAVLRNQSLLCVGLDPTVAQLPERHRRPDGDNIAGILAWNRAIIEATADLVAVYKPNIAFYEALGAPGMELLRQTLALIPDDIPILLDA
;
A
#
# COMPACT_ATOMS: atom_id res chain seq x y z
N MET A 1 6.62 17.68 -17.41
CA MET A 1 5.24 17.98 -16.97
C MET A 1 4.89 16.99 -15.88
N SER A 2 4.27 17.44 -14.78
CA SER A 2 3.77 16.52 -13.76
C SER A 2 2.62 15.68 -14.36
N THR A 3 2.75 14.36 -14.34
CA THR A 3 1.72 13.43 -14.80
C THR A 3 0.60 13.39 -13.77
N ASN A 4 -0.62 13.78 -14.15
CA ASN A 4 -1.77 13.76 -13.24
C ASN A 4 -2.21 12.31 -12.91
N PHE A 5 -3.11 12.16 -11.93
CA PHE A 5 -3.59 10.85 -11.47
C PHE A 5 -4.12 9.97 -12.60
N PHE A 6 -5.02 10.49 -13.44
CA PHE A 6 -5.65 9.72 -14.51
C PHE A 6 -4.66 9.30 -15.59
N ALA A 7 -3.69 10.15 -15.92
CA ALA A 7 -2.63 9.80 -16.86
C ALA A 7 -1.72 8.68 -16.32
N LYS A 8 -1.41 8.66 -15.02
CA LYS A 8 -0.71 7.52 -14.39
C LYS A 8 -1.56 6.25 -14.42
N LEU A 9 -2.86 6.38 -14.11
CA LEU A 9 -3.80 5.26 -14.13
C LEU A 9 -3.91 4.63 -15.51
N GLU A 10 -4.16 5.43 -16.55
CA GLU A 10 -4.23 4.94 -17.94
C GLU A 10 -2.93 4.23 -18.34
N ALA A 11 -1.77 4.79 -17.99
CA ALA A 11 -0.48 4.17 -18.26
C ALA A 11 -0.30 2.83 -17.54
N ALA A 12 -0.67 2.74 -16.26
CA ALA A 12 -0.59 1.49 -15.48
C ALA A 12 -1.56 0.43 -16.01
N VAL A 13 -2.80 0.80 -16.36
CA VAL A 13 -3.80 -0.08 -16.97
C VAL A 13 -3.27 -0.67 -18.27
N LEU A 14 -2.70 0.16 -19.14
CA LEU A 14 -2.15 -0.29 -20.42
C LEU A 14 -0.89 -1.15 -20.23
N ARG A 15 0.01 -0.78 -19.32
CA ARG A 15 1.24 -1.54 -19.07
C ARG A 15 0.94 -2.92 -18.50
N ASN A 16 0.07 -2.99 -17.51
CA ASN A 16 -0.22 -4.23 -16.77
C ASN A 16 -1.44 -4.99 -17.34
N GLN A 17 -2.09 -4.45 -18.39
CA GLN A 17 -3.31 -5.00 -19.02
C GLN A 17 -4.38 -5.38 -17.98
N SER A 18 -4.59 -4.48 -17.02
CA SER A 18 -5.32 -4.78 -15.79
C SER A 18 -6.11 -3.58 -15.30
N LEU A 19 -7.25 -3.84 -14.68
CA LEU A 19 -8.03 -2.87 -13.91
C LEU A 19 -7.96 -3.17 -12.41
N LEU A 20 -7.05 -4.05 -11.99
CA LEU A 20 -6.93 -4.50 -10.61
C LEU A 20 -6.57 -3.32 -9.68
N CYS A 21 -7.40 -3.13 -8.65
CA CYS A 21 -7.15 -2.25 -7.53
C CYS A 21 -6.80 -3.10 -6.31
N VAL A 22 -5.59 -2.92 -5.76
CA VAL A 22 -5.18 -3.63 -4.54
C VAL A 22 -5.33 -2.72 -3.33
N GLY A 23 -6.07 -3.20 -2.34
CA GLY A 23 -6.19 -2.55 -1.03
C GLY A 23 -4.94 -2.78 -0.18
N LEU A 24 -4.57 -1.77 0.60
CA LEU A 24 -3.47 -1.85 1.57
C LEU A 24 -4.06 -1.55 2.95
N ASP A 25 -4.84 -2.52 3.44
CA ASP A 25 -5.76 -2.35 4.56
C ASP A 25 -5.36 -3.27 5.74
N PRO A 26 -4.19 -3.04 6.37
CA PRO A 26 -3.62 -3.99 7.31
C PRO A 26 -4.36 -4.01 8.64
N THR A 27 -4.58 -5.21 9.19
CA THR A 27 -4.97 -5.40 10.58
C THR A 27 -3.94 -6.26 11.32
N VAL A 28 -3.74 -5.99 12.63
CA VAL A 28 -2.84 -6.80 13.47
C VAL A 28 -3.29 -8.26 13.52
N ALA A 29 -4.59 -8.52 13.49
CA ALA A 29 -5.15 -9.86 13.49
C ALA A 29 -4.77 -10.66 12.23
N GLN A 30 -4.70 -9.99 11.07
CA GLN A 30 -4.38 -10.63 9.79
C GLN A 30 -2.88 -10.62 9.46
N LEU A 31 -2.04 -10.00 10.29
CA LEU A 31 -0.60 -9.94 10.07
C LEU A 31 -0.01 -11.37 9.99
N PRO A 32 0.53 -11.78 8.81
CA PRO A 32 1.07 -13.12 8.63
C PRO A 32 2.25 -13.37 9.56
N GLU A 33 2.39 -14.62 10.03
CA GLU A 33 3.43 -15.00 11.01
C GLU A 33 4.84 -14.61 10.56
N ARG A 34 5.17 -14.79 9.28
CA ARG A 34 6.47 -14.41 8.69
C ARG A 34 6.81 -12.91 8.78
N HIS A 35 5.80 -12.05 9.00
CA HIS A 35 5.97 -10.61 9.16
C HIS A 35 5.83 -10.15 10.61
N ARG A 36 5.51 -11.06 11.54
CA ARG A 36 5.47 -10.73 12.97
C ARG A 36 6.89 -10.53 13.49
N ARG A 37 7.06 -9.52 14.34
CA ARG A 37 8.34 -9.19 14.95
C ARG A 37 8.48 -9.88 16.31
N PRO A 38 9.63 -10.47 16.66
CA PRO A 38 9.82 -11.13 17.96
C PRO A 38 9.65 -10.21 19.17
N ASP A 39 9.88 -8.90 18.99
CA ASP A 39 9.71 -7.85 20.00
C ASP A 39 8.25 -7.34 20.11
N GLY A 40 7.34 -7.86 19.29
CA GLY A 40 5.94 -7.45 19.26
C GLY A 40 5.66 -6.14 18.50
N ASP A 41 6.63 -5.61 17.75
CA ASP A 41 6.42 -4.40 16.96
C ASP A 41 5.53 -4.66 15.73
N ASN A 42 4.23 -4.45 15.92
CA ASN A 42 3.24 -4.58 14.85
C ASN A 42 3.40 -3.53 13.73
N ILE A 43 3.94 -2.35 14.02
CA ILE A 43 4.10 -1.28 13.02
C ILE A 43 5.15 -1.70 12.00
N ALA A 44 6.33 -2.12 12.46
CA ALA A 44 7.39 -2.62 11.59
C ALA A 44 6.96 -3.88 10.83
N GLY A 45 6.19 -4.77 11.48
CA GLY A 45 5.64 -5.96 10.84
C GLY A 45 4.66 -5.65 9.71
N ILE A 46 3.72 -4.72 9.95
CA ILE A 46 2.76 -4.28 8.93
C ILE A 46 3.49 -3.58 7.77
N LEU A 47 4.47 -2.73 8.03
CA LEU A 47 5.24 -2.09 6.95
C LEU A 47 5.92 -3.11 6.06
N ALA A 48 6.55 -4.14 6.65
CA ALA A 48 7.17 -5.22 5.91
C ALA A 48 6.15 -6.04 5.10
N TRP A 49 4.95 -6.22 5.64
CA TRP A 49 3.87 -6.91 4.94
C TRP A 49 3.31 -6.10 3.76
N ASN A 50 3.04 -4.80 3.96
CA ASN A 50 2.63 -3.87 2.91
C ASN A 50 3.67 -3.83 1.78
N ARG A 51 4.96 -3.76 2.12
CA ARG A 51 6.06 -3.85 1.15
C ARG A 51 5.97 -5.13 0.33
N ALA A 52 5.81 -6.28 0.99
CA ALA A 52 5.74 -7.56 0.32
C ALA A 52 4.53 -7.67 -0.62
N ILE A 53 3.39 -7.08 -0.26
CA ILE A 53 2.23 -6.96 -1.17
C ILE A 53 2.62 -6.13 -2.38
N ILE A 54 3.15 -4.92 -2.16
CA ILE A 54 3.51 -3.99 -3.24
C ILE A 54 4.52 -4.63 -4.21
N GLU A 55 5.59 -5.23 -3.69
CA GLU A 55 6.62 -5.90 -4.48
C GLU A 55 6.07 -7.08 -5.29
N ALA A 56 5.12 -7.83 -4.72
CA ALA A 56 4.53 -8.99 -5.39
C ALA A 56 3.43 -8.64 -6.40
N THR A 57 2.89 -7.42 -6.39
CA THR A 57 1.74 -7.05 -7.23
C THR A 57 1.96 -5.84 -8.14
N ALA A 58 3.10 -5.14 -8.07
CA ALA A 58 3.34 -3.91 -8.83
C ALA A 58 3.22 -4.07 -10.37
N ASP A 59 3.53 -5.25 -10.90
CA ASP A 59 3.41 -5.60 -12.32
C ASP A 59 1.99 -6.03 -12.73
N LEU A 60 1.06 -6.11 -11.77
CA LEU A 60 -0.31 -6.58 -11.99
C LEU A 60 -1.37 -5.49 -11.76
N VAL A 61 -1.09 -4.48 -10.93
CA VAL A 61 -2.09 -3.50 -10.49
C VAL A 61 -2.22 -2.30 -11.40
N ALA A 62 -3.42 -1.73 -11.47
CA ALA A 62 -3.64 -0.40 -12.03
C ALA A 62 -3.45 0.70 -10.96
N VAL A 63 -3.78 0.41 -9.70
CA VAL A 63 -3.82 1.37 -8.59
C VAL A 63 -3.70 0.66 -7.25
N TYR A 64 -3.04 1.30 -6.29
CA TYR A 64 -3.13 0.92 -4.87
C TYR A 64 -4.09 1.83 -4.12
N LYS A 65 -4.91 1.24 -3.27
CA LYS A 65 -5.94 1.95 -2.51
C LYS A 65 -5.83 1.68 -1.01
N PRO A 66 -4.91 2.34 -0.28
CA PRO A 66 -4.89 2.27 1.17
C PRO A 66 -6.16 2.92 1.75
N ASN A 67 -6.86 2.22 2.63
CA ASN A 67 -7.93 2.80 3.44
C ASN A 67 -7.37 3.36 4.75
N ILE A 68 -7.57 4.66 4.98
CA ILE A 68 -6.93 5.40 6.07
C ILE A 68 -7.36 4.91 7.46
N ALA A 69 -8.58 4.40 7.61
CA ALA A 69 -9.14 4.02 8.91
C ALA A 69 -8.33 2.90 9.59
N PHE A 70 -7.72 2.01 8.79
CA PHE A 70 -6.85 0.94 9.30
C PHE A 70 -5.54 1.48 9.90
N TYR A 71 -5.03 2.58 9.34
CA TYR A 71 -3.83 3.25 9.83
C TYR A 71 -4.17 4.14 11.03
N GLU A 72 -5.30 4.87 10.99
CA GLU A 72 -5.77 5.69 12.12
C GLU A 72 -6.02 4.87 13.38
N ALA A 73 -6.53 3.64 13.24
CA ALA A 73 -6.74 2.72 14.35
C ALA A 73 -5.46 2.37 15.13
N LEU A 74 -4.29 2.58 14.52
CA LEU A 74 -2.96 2.38 15.13
C LEU A 74 -2.39 3.67 15.75
N GLY A 75 -3.15 4.77 15.75
CA GLY A 75 -2.75 6.06 16.31
C GLY A 75 -1.68 6.80 15.49
N ALA A 76 -0.94 7.71 16.13
CA ALA A 76 0.13 8.48 15.47
C ALA A 76 1.20 7.62 14.77
N PRO A 77 1.66 6.48 15.33
CA PRO A 77 2.55 5.56 14.63
C PRO A 77 1.93 4.97 13.35
N GLY A 78 0.61 4.76 13.34
CA GLY A 78 -0.15 4.32 12.17
C GLY A 78 -0.13 5.32 11.02
N MET A 79 -0.24 6.62 11.33
CA MET A 79 -0.14 7.67 10.31
C MET A 79 1.26 7.76 9.69
N GLU A 80 2.30 7.57 10.50
CA GLU A 80 3.67 7.48 10.00
C GLU A 80 3.87 6.20 9.16
N LEU A 81 3.28 5.08 9.57
CA LEU A 81 3.24 3.85 8.80
C LEU A 81 2.54 4.03 7.44
N LEU A 82 1.45 4.77 7.37
CA LEU A 82 0.79 5.13 6.10
C LEU A 82 1.78 5.88 5.23
N ARG A 83 2.40 6.95 5.74
CA ARG A 83 3.40 7.75 5.00
C ARG A 83 4.53 6.89 4.44
N GLN A 84 5.05 5.96 5.25
CA GLN A 84 6.09 5.03 4.83
C GLN A 84 5.57 4.04 3.78
N THR A 85 4.35 3.53 3.94
CA THR A 85 3.70 2.63 2.96
C THR A 85 3.52 3.32 1.61
N LEU A 86 3.04 4.57 1.61
CA LEU A 86 2.87 5.35 0.38
C LEU A 86 4.20 5.55 -0.35
N ALA A 87 5.30 5.75 0.38
CA ALA A 87 6.64 5.91 -0.19
C ALA A 87 7.22 4.60 -0.79
N LEU A 88 6.59 3.45 -0.56
CA LEU A 88 6.98 2.18 -1.18
C LEU A 88 6.32 1.97 -2.55
N ILE A 89 5.24 2.69 -2.84
CA ILE A 89 4.50 2.52 -4.09
C ILE A 89 5.31 3.16 -5.23
N PRO A 90 5.56 2.44 -6.34
CA PRO A 90 6.27 3.00 -7.50
C PRO A 90 5.63 4.30 -8.00
N ASP A 91 6.46 5.29 -8.33
CA ASP A 91 6.02 6.63 -8.73
C ASP A 91 5.08 6.66 -9.94
N ASP A 92 5.13 5.64 -10.79
CA ASP A 92 4.32 5.50 -12.00
C ASP A 92 2.99 4.76 -11.76
N ILE A 93 2.74 4.27 -10.54
CA ILE A 93 1.46 3.69 -10.12
C ILE A 93 0.68 4.73 -9.30
N PRO A 94 -0.58 5.04 -9.64
CA PRO A 94 -1.38 5.97 -8.87
C PRO A 94 -1.76 5.41 -7.49
N ILE A 95 -1.98 6.32 -6.55
CA ILE A 95 -2.43 6.04 -5.18
C ILE A 95 -3.80 6.67 -4.99
N LEU A 96 -4.81 5.85 -4.67
CA LEU A 96 -6.16 6.30 -4.31
C LEU A 96 -6.34 6.17 -2.80
N LEU A 97 -6.17 7.26 -2.04
CA LEU A 97 -6.44 7.23 -0.61
C LEU A 97 -7.95 7.16 -0.37
N ASP A 98 -8.40 6.12 0.33
CA ASP A 98 -9.79 5.88 0.71
C ASP A 98 -10.00 6.36 2.16
N ALA A 99 -10.65 7.50 2.32
CA ALA A 99 -10.75 8.27 3.56
C ALA A 99 -12.16 8.80 3.79
#